data_AF-A0AAD8HV66-F1
#
_entry.id   AF-A0AAD8HV66-F1
#
_cell.length_a   1.000
_cell.length_b   1.000
_cell.length_c   1.000
_cell.angle_alpha   90.00
_cell.angle_beta   90.00
_cell.angle_gamma   90.00
#
_symmetry.space_group_name_H-M   'P 1'
#
loop_
_entity.id
_entity.type
_entity.pdbx_description
1 polymer ?
#
loop_
_entity_poly.entity_id
_entity_poly.type
_entity_poly.pdbx_seq_one_letter_code
_entity_poly.pdbx_strand_id
1 'polypeptide(L)'
;MLVEITERAMAYCDKKDVLIVGGVGCNERLQDMMRTMCSERGGNLFATDDRYCIDNGAMIAYTGLLAFAHGLSTPMEESTFTQRFRTDEVLAVWRDRESSNMNNVIEEAC
;
A
#
# COMPACT_ATOMS: atom_id res chain seq x y z
N MET A 1 11.86 13.93 -12.80
CA MET A 1 12.53 12.63 -12.58
C MET A 1 11.58 11.56 -12.00
N LEU A 2 10.59 11.88 -11.15
CA LEU A 2 9.68 10.87 -10.57
C LEU A 2 8.94 10.00 -11.59
N VAL A 3 8.33 10.61 -12.62
CA VAL A 3 7.59 9.87 -13.66
C VAL A 3 8.47 8.87 -14.40
N GLU A 4 9.69 9.28 -14.76
CA GLU A 4 10.65 8.44 -15.49
C GLU A 4 11.10 7.22 -14.68
N ILE A 5 11.45 7.40 -13.40
CA ILE A 5 11.87 6.27 -12.55
C ILE A 5 10.70 5.32 -12.28
N THR A 6 9.47 5.84 -12.13
CA THR A 6 8.26 5.03 -12.00
C THR A 6 8.01 4.22 -13.26
N GLU A 7 8.12 4.83 -14.45
CA GLU A 7 7.97 4.13 -15.72
C GLU A 7 8.99 2.98 -15.88
N ARG A 8 10.26 3.23 -15.55
CA ARG A 8 11.31 2.20 -15.57
C ARG A 8 10.99 1.05 -14.61
N ALA A 9 10.52 1.36 -13.41
CA ALA A 9 10.12 0.35 -12.43
C ALA A 9 8.90 -0.46 -12.88
N MET A 10 7.91 0.18 -13.52
CA MET A 10 6.75 -0.52 -14.09
C MET A 10 7.17 -1.54 -15.15
N ALA A 11 8.09 -1.15 -16.05
CA ALA A 11 8.62 -2.05 -17.06
C ALA A 11 9.39 -3.23 -16.44
N TYR A 12 10.13 -2.99 -15.36
CA TYR A 12 10.88 -4.04 -14.64
C TYR A 12 9.96 -5.01 -13.88
N CYS A 13 8.88 -4.52 -13.28
CA CYS A 13 7.96 -5.31 -12.45
C CYS A 13 6.78 -5.94 -13.23
N ASP A 14 6.73 -5.73 -14.55
CA ASP A 14 5.59 -6.09 -15.41
C ASP A 14 4.24 -5.61 -14.84
N LYS A 15 4.17 -4.33 -14.48
CA LYS A 15 2.96 -3.68 -13.96
C LYS A 15 2.45 -2.62 -14.94
N LYS A 16 1.13 -2.55 -15.06
CA LYS A 16 0.43 -1.60 -15.92
C LYS A 16 -0.10 -0.39 -15.16
N ASP A 17 -0.52 -0.60 -13.91
CA ASP A 17 -1.13 0.43 -13.08
C ASP A 17 -0.15 1.00 -12.05
N VAL A 18 -0.34 2.27 -11.71
CA VAL A 18 0.39 2.99 -10.67
C VAL A 18 -0.58 3.48 -9.61
N LEU A 19 -0.21 3.30 -8.34
CA LEU A 19 -0.85 3.96 -7.21
C LEU A 19 0.11 5.02 -6.67
N ILE A 20 -0.32 6.28 -6.68
CA ILE A 20 0.44 7.38 -6.07
C ILE A 20 -0.08 7.64 -4.64
N VAL A 21 0.86 7.70 -3.69
CA VAL A 21 0.59 7.92 -2.25
C VAL A 21 1.59 8.91 -1.67
N GLY A 22 1.38 9.30 -0.41
CA GLY A 22 2.18 10.30 0.30
C GLY A 22 1.66 11.71 0.06
N GLY A 23 2.03 12.66 0.93
CA GLY A 23 1.52 14.04 0.83
C GLY A 23 1.86 14.75 -0.48
N VAL A 24 2.97 14.40 -1.12
CA VAL A 24 3.32 14.92 -2.47
C VAL A 24 2.45 14.29 -3.57
N GLY A 25 1.84 13.14 -3.30
CA GLY A 25 0.87 12.49 -4.18
C GLY A 25 -0.40 13.32 -4.41
N CYS A 26 -0.74 14.24 -3.51
CA CYS A 26 -1.84 15.21 -3.69
C CYS A 26 -1.54 16.29 -4.74
N ASN A 27 -0.31 16.35 -5.29
CA ASN A 27 0.03 17.34 -6.30
C ASN A 27 -0.62 17.00 -7.66
N GLU A 28 -1.64 17.76 -8.05
CA GLU A 28 -2.41 17.54 -9.28
C GLU A 28 -1.52 17.52 -10.53
N ARG A 29 -0.50 18.38 -10.60
CA ARG A 29 0.43 18.40 -11.73
C ARG A 29 1.23 17.10 -11.86
N LEU A 30 1.69 16.53 -10.75
CA LEU A 30 2.37 15.24 -10.72
C LEU A 30 1.42 14.11 -11.11
N GLN A 31 0.18 14.13 -10.62
CA GLN A 31 -0.84 13.16 -11.00
C GLN A 31 -1.11 13.21 -12.50
N ASP A 32 -1.26 14.40 -13.10
CA ASP A 32 -1.48 14.55 -14.54
C ASP A 32 -0.33 13.96 -15.36
N MET A 33 0.92 14.27 -14.98
CA MET A 33 2.09 13.73 -15.66
C MET A 33 2.17 12.20 -15.55
N MET A 34 1.87 11.63 -14.38
CA MET A 34 1.83 10.18 -14.21
C MET A 34 0.66 9.54 -14.97
N ARG A 35 -0.50 10.21 -15.04
CA ARG A 35 -1.67 9.71 -15.76
C ARG A 35 -1.41 9.61 -17.26
N THR A 36 -0.76 10.60 -17.86
CA THR A 36 -0.31 10.54 -19.25
C THR A 36 0.65 9.37 -19.47
N MET A 37 1.66 9.21 -18.63
CA MET A 37 2.61 8.09 -18.77
C MET A 37 1.93 6.72 -18.63
N CYS A 38 1.01 6.55 -17.66
CA CYS A 38 0.30 5.29 -17.48
C CYS A 38 -0.62 4.98 -18.68
N SER A 39 -1.31 5.99 -19.23
CA SER A 39 -2.24 5.78 -20.34
C SER A 39 -1.53 5.41 -21.64
N GLU A 40 -0.34 5.99 -21.91
CA GLU A 40 0.52 5.61 -23.04
C GLU A 40 0.98 4.13 -22.96
N ARG A 41 1.00 3.56 -21.76
CA ARG A 41 1.35 2.15 -21.49
C ARG A 41 0.12 1.24 -21.35
N GLY A 42 -1.09 1.76 -21.56
CA GLY A 42 -2.34 1.02 -21.47
C GLY A 42 -2.71 0.61 -20.03
N GLY A 43 -2.31 1.40 -19.03
CA GLY A 43 -2.73 1.22 -17.65
C GLY A 43 -3.25 2.51 -17.01
N ASN A 44 -3.48 2.47 -15.70
CA ASN A 44 -4.20 3.50 -14.97
C ASN A 44 -3.35 4.10 -13.85
N LEU A 45 -3.57 5.40 -13.59
CA LEU A 45 -3.14 6.03 -12.36
C LEU A 45 -4.30 6.03 -11.36
N PHE A 46 -4.02 5.50 -10.16
CA PHE A 46 -4.87 5.64 -8.99
C PHE A 46 -4.25 6.65 -8.03
N ALA A 47 -5.08 7.58 -7.55
CA ALA A 47 -4.75 8.46 -6.43
C ALA A 47 -5.81 8.24 -5.34
N THR A 48 -5.38 8.15 -4.10
CA THR A 48 -6.29 8.02 -2.96
C THR A 48 -6.85 9.40 -2.60
N ASP A 49 -8.03 9.45 -1.97
CA ASP A 49 -8.54 10.66 -1.31
C ASP A 49 -7.44 11.30 -0.45
N ASP A 50 -7.31 12.63 -0.51
CA ASP A 50 -6.26 13.39 0.17
C ASP A 50 -6.15 13.07 1.66
N ARG A 51 -7.28 12.75 2.31
CA ARG A 51 -7.34 12.36 3.73
C ARG A 51 -6.56 11.08 4.04
N TYR A 52 -6.38 10.21 3.04
CA TYR A 52 -5.66 8.95 3.16
C TYR A 52 -4.32 8.94 2.41
N CYS A 53 -4.01 9.97 1.62
CA CYS A 53 -2.70 10.14 0.98
C CYS A 53 -1.62 10.61 1.97
N ILE A 54 -1.99 11.42 2.96
CA ILE A 54 -1.09 11.90 4.01
C ILE A 54 -0.99 10.91 5.18
N ASP A 55 0.01 11.09 6.05
CA ASP A 55 0.15 10.29 7.26
C ASP A 55 -1.12 10.38 8.12
N ASN A 56 -1.74 9.23 8.35
CA ASN A 56 -2.99 9.14 9.10
C ASN A 56 -3.02 7.87 9.97
N GLY A 57 -3.79 7.88 11.05
CA GLY A 57 -3.92 6.72 11.93
C GLY A 57 -4.66 5.55 11.27
N ALA A 58 -5.49 5.79 10.25
CA ALA A 58 -6.30 4.75 9.62
C ALA A 58 -5.45 3.74 8.84
N MET A 59 -4.40 4.17 8.13
CA MET A 59 -3.50 3.23 7.42
C MET A 59 -2.73 2.31 8.38
N ILE A 60 -2.39 2.82 9.58
CA ILE A 60 -1.71 2.04 10.63
C ILE A 60 -2.69 1.06 11.25
N ALA A 61 -3.88 1.53 11.64
CA ALA A 61 -4.94 0.69 12.21
C ALA A 61 -5.36 -0.42 11.24
N TYR A 62 -5.55 -0.10 9.95
CA TYR A 62 -5.95 -1.07 8.94
C TYR A 62 -4.88 -2.13 8.68
N THR A 63 -3.61 -1.73 8.58
CA THR A 63 -2.51 -2.70 8.40
C THR A 63 -2.36 -3.61 9.62
N GLY A 64 -2.48 -3.05 10.84
CA GLY A 64 -2.49 -3.83 12.08
C GLY A 64 -3.68 -4.80 12.16
N LEU A 65 -4.87 -4.35 11.77
CA LEU A 65 -6.07 -5.19 11.68
C LEU A 65 -5.88 -6.33 10.68
N LEU A 66 -5.31 -6.06 9.51
CA LEU A 66 -5.02 -7.10 8.51
C LEU A 66 -4.04 -8.14 9.06
N ALA A 67 -2.97 -7.71 9.73
CA ALA A 67 -2.02 -8.62 10.36
C ALA A 67 -2.69 -9.46 11.45
N PHE A 68 -3.46 -8.83 12.35
CA PHE A 68 -4.16 -9.49 13.45
C PHE A 68 -5.20 -10.51 12.95
N ALA A 69 -6.00 -10.13 11.94
CA ALA A 69 -6.98 -11.03 11.32
C ALA A 69 -6.34 -12.27 10.67
N HIS A 70 -5.04 -12.20 10.34
CA HIS A 70 -4.26 -13.32 9.81
C HIS A 70 -3.38 -13.99 10.87
N GLY A 71 -3.68 -13.77 12.16
CA GLY A 71 -3.05 -14.48 13.27
C GLY A 71 -1.70 -13.91 13.74
N LEU A 72 -1.29 -12.73 13.24
CA LEU A 72 -0.11 -12.05 13.78
C LEU A 72 -0.47 -11.24 15.03
N SER A 73 0.35 -11.38 16.06
CA SER A 73 0.31 -10.54 17.26
C SER A 73 1.72 -10.15 17.65
N THR A 74 1.92 -8.94 18.16
CA THR A 74 3.21 -8.49 18.69
C THR A 74 3.13 -8.42 20.20
N PRO A 75 3.91 -9.23 20.92
CA PRO A 75 4.10 -9.10 22.37
C PRO A 75 4.51 -7.67 22.76
N MET A 76 4.16 -7.23 23.98
CA MET A 76 4.38 -5.84 24.39
C MET A 76 5.87 -5.50 24.50
N GLU A 77 6.65 -6.46 24.96
CA GLU A 77 8.12 -6.38 25.08
C GLU A 77 8.81 -6.30 23.70
N GLU A 78 8.20 -6.86 22.66
CA GLU A 78 8.64 -6.78 21.26
C GLU A 78 8.10 -5.54 20.52
N SER A 79 7.17 -4.78 21.11
CA SER A 79 6.57 -3.57 20.54
C SER A 79 7.51 -2.36 20.60
N THR A 80 8.74 -2.53 20.13
CA THR A 80 9.80 -1.52 20.05
C THR A 80 9.74 -0.75 18.72
N PHE A 81 10.65 0.22 18.55
CA PHE A 81 10.75 1.02 17.34
C PHE A 81 12.00 0.68 16.53
N THR A 82 11.85 0.70 15.20
CA THR A 82 12.97 0.58 14.25
C THR A 82 12.94 1.80 13.33
N GLN A 83 13.90 2.71 13.47
CA GLN A 83 13.93 3.95 12.67
C GLN A 83 14.15 3.72 11.18
N ARG A 84 14.81 2.63 10.81
CA ARG A 84 15.11 2.27 9.41
C ARG A 84 14.38 0.99 9.00
N PHE A 85 13.10 0.91 9.34
CA PHE A 85 12.30 -0.28 9.08
C PHE A 85 12.09 -0.45 7.58
N ARG A 86 12.56 -1.58 7.01
CA ARG A 86 12.50 -1.80 5.56
C ARG A 86 11.26 -2.59 5.17
N THR A 87 10.76 -2.34 3.96
CA THR A 87 9.58 -3.05 3.42
C THR A 87 9.84 -4.53 3.14
N ASP A 88 11.09 -4.94 2.95
CA ASP A 88 11.49 -6.34 2.74
C ASP A 88 11.76 -7.11 4.04
N GLU A 89 11.70 -6.45 5.20
CA GLU A 89 11.80 -7.06 6.53
C GLU A 89 10.42 -7.48 7.09
N VAL A 90 9.34 -7.19 6.37
CA VAL A 90 7.95 -7.44 6.80
C VAL A 90 7.27 -8.42 5.86
N LEU A 91 6.72 -9.49 6.43
CA LEU A 91 5.87 -10.43 5.69
C LEU A 91 4.42 -9.93 5.68
N ALA A 92 3.92 -9.58 4.50
CA ALA A 92 2.51 -9.22 4.30
C ALA A 92 1.61 -10.46 4.27
N VAL A 93 1.37 -11.08 5.43
CA VAL A 93 0.61 -12.36 5.57
C VAL A 93 -0.80 -12.33 4.98
N TRP A 94 -1.41 -11.14 4.89
CA TRP A 94 -2.74 -10.92 4.30
C TRP A 94 -2.76 -10.96 2.77
N ARG A 95 -1.60 -11.09 2.12
CA ARG A 95 -1.47 -11.27 0.66
C ARG A 95 -1.29 -12.73 0.27
N ASP A 96 -1.06 -13.62 1.24
CA ASP A 96 -0.84 -15.03 0.94
C ASP A 96 -2.15 -15.69 0.49
N ARG A 97 -2.11 -16.36 -0.67
CA ARG A 97 -3.33 -16.84 -1.34
C ARG A 97 -3.90 -18.09 -0.68
N GLU A 98 -3.09 -18.82 0.09
CA GLU A 98 -3.51 -20.01 0.84
C GLU A 98 -4.40 -19.67 2.05
N SER A 99 -4.38 -18.41 2.51
CA SER A 99 -5.18 -17.92 3.65
C SER A 99 -6.62 -17.52 3.29
N SER A 100 -7.05 -17.71 2.03
CA SER A 100 -8.35 -17.23 1.51
C SER A 100 -9.60 -17.99 1.97
N ASN A 101 -9.49 -18.82 3.02
CA ASN A 101 -10.58 -19.60 3.62
C ASN A 101 -11.06 -19.07 4.99
N MET A 102 -11.00 -17.76 5.23
CA MET A 102 -11.46 -17.17 6.49
C MET A 102 -12.46 -16.02 6.30
N ASN A 103 -13.53 -16.27 5.52
CA ASN A 103 -14.66 -15.34 5.42
C ASN A 103 -15.61 -15.37 6.65
N ASN A 104 -15.26 -16.04 7.76
CA ASN A 104 -16.16 -16.22 8.90
C ASN A 104 -15.86 -15.31 10.12
N VAL A 105 -14.88 -14.42 10.08
CA VAL A 105 -14.51 -13.61 11.27
C VAL A 105 -15.23 -12.26 11.34
N ILE A 106 -15.82 -11.77 10.24
CA ILE A 106 -16.45 -10.43 10.21
C ILE A 106 -17.92 -10.44 10.71
N GLU A 107 -18.59 -11.60 10.77
CA GLU A 107 -19.98 -11.69 11.25
C GLU A 107 -20.13 -11.72 12.79
N GLU A 108 -19.07 -11.94 13.57
CA GLU A 108 -19.16 -12.01 15.04
C GLU A 108 -18.74 -10.70 15.75
N ALA A 109 -18.42 -9.64 15.00
CA ALA A 109 -18.02 -8.34 15.56
C ALA A 109 -19.11 -7.24 15.47
N CYS A 110 -20.35 -7.60 15.10
CA CYS A 110 -21.53 -6.74 15.18
C CYS A 110 -22.55 -7.24 16.19
#